data_AF-A0A6I4W4X9-F1
#
_entry.id   AF-A0A6I4W4X9-F1
#
_cell.length_a   1.000
_cell.length_b   1.000
_cell.length_c   1.000
_cell.angle_alpha   90.00
_cell.angle_beta   90.00
_cell.angle_gamma   90.00
#
_symmetry.space_group_name_H-M   'P 1'
#
loop_
_entity.id
_entity.type
_entity.pdbx_description
1 polymer ?
#
loop_
_entity_poly.entity_id
_entity_poly.type
_entity_poly.pdbx_seq_one_letter_code
_entity_poly.pdbx_strand_id
1 'polypeptide(L)'
;MDNVMGFLLGIKPAFLTSEHRKDAYLCKDYPFVSSGDFPAIPNGLVIFFQDEQQKQAYLSKYQAQLITTYGSEYHRCLGAMLGFPPLAIDYFIQQDELSKKINAAKPASDQLVDELIMLKKNHATLDYCGIRFVFNIAEVGEIVDWMWNQYGDVKMDVVEIQFIEQTFHIPFRDTEKFQQIQTTVLEMLKHRSFDHWEMRVIYHALNGALKDRELHEMHENIRAVLRDHY
;
A
#
# COMPACT_ATOMS: atom_id res chain seq x y z
N MET A 1 9.70 -13.63 -3.44
CA MET A 1 10.23 -13.33 -4.80
C MET A 1 10.46 -11.82 -4.97
N ASP A 2 11.44 -11.32 -5.74
CA ASP A 2 11.54 -9.87 -5.99
C ASP A 2 10.57 -9.36 -7.09
N ASN A 3 10.33 -8.05 -7.11
CA ASN A 3 9.35 -7.39 -8.00
C ASN A 3 9.67 -7.57 -9.50
N VAL A 4 10.95 -7.54 -9.87
CA VAL A 4 11.37 -7.68 -11.28
C VAL A 4 11.18 -9.13 -11.71
N MET A 5 11.56 -10.10 -10.87
CA MET A 5 11.39 -11.52 -11.14
C MET A 5 9.91 -11.89 -11.31
N GLY A 6 9.02 -11.37 -10.44
CA GLY A 6 7.58 -11.59 -10.57
C GLY A 6 7.01 -11.09 -11.91
N PHE A 7 7.55 -9.99 -12.44
CA PHE A 7 7.23 -9.52 -13.78
C PHE A 7 7.84 -10.43 -14.86
N LEU A 8 9.13 -10.77 -14.80
CA LEU A 8 9.78 -11.61 -15.82
C LEU A 8 9.19 -13.02 -15.92
N LEU A 9 8.58 -13.53 -14.85
CA LEU A 9 7.88 -14.82 -14.84
C LEU A 9 6.42 -14.74 -15.34
N GLY A 10 5.95 -13.56 -15.75
CA GLY A 10 4.57 -13.36 -16.22
C GLY A 10 3.52 -13.36 -15.12
N ILE A 11 3.92 -13.36 -13.84
CA ILE A 11 2.98 -13.37 -12.70
C ILE A 11 2.38 -11.98 -12.52
N LYS A 12 3.21 -10.93 -12.59
CA LYS A 12 2.75 -9.54 -12.53
C LYS A 12 2.35 -9.06 -13.93
N PRO A 13 1.15 -8.47 -14.10
CA PRO A 13 0.72 -7.95 -15.40
C PRO A 13 1.57 -6.75 -15.86
N ALA A 14 2.05 -5.94 -14.92
CA ALA A 14 2.85 -4.75 -15.23
C ALA A 14 3.92 -4.48 -14.16
N PHE A 15 4.91 -3.68 -14.54
CA PHE A 15 6.03 -3.29 -13.68
C PHE A 15 6.31 -1.79 -13.79
N LEU A 16 6.19 -1.09 -12.66
CA LEU A 16 6.50 0.33 -12.52
C LEU A 16 7.94 0.50 -12.00
N THR A 17 8.74 1.29 -12.71
CA THR A 17 10.11 1.66 -12.30
C THR A 17 10.43 3.09 -12.71
N SER A 18 11.57 3.60 -12.27
CA SER A 18 12.07 4.90 -12.73
C SER A 18 12.78 4.78 -14.08
N GLU A 19 12.76 5.86 -14.87
CA GLU A 19 13.44 5.92 -16.16
C GLU A 19 14.94 5.72 -16.05
N HIS A 20 15.54 6.18 -14.95
CA HIS A 20 16.96 6.00 -14.66
C HIS A 20 17.32 4.53 -14.36
N ARG A 21 16.32 3.70 -14.03
CA ARG A 21 16.43 2.27 -13.82
C ARG A 21 15.78 1.46 -14.93
N LYS A 22 15.61 2.05 -16.12
CA LYS A 22 15.31 1.30 -17.34
C LYS A 22 16.47 0.36 -17.61
N ASP A 23 16.39 -0.84 -17.04
CA ASP A 23 17.34 -1.88 -17.41
C ASP A 23 17.20 -2.11 -18.92
N ALA A 24 18.32 -2.04 -19.64
CA ALA A 24 18.31 -2.04 -21.10
C ALA A 24 17.59 -3.27 -21.70
N TYR A 25 17.57 -4.40 -20.98
CA TYR A 25 16.86 -5.60 -21.41
C TYR A 25 15.34 -5.44 -21.36
N LEU A 26 14.77 -4.74 -20.37
CA LEU A 26 13.32 -4.51 -20.29
C LEU A 26 12.84 -3.64 -21.46
N CYS A 27 13.55 -2.57 -21.79
CA CYS A 27 13.20 -1.70 -22.92
C CYS A 27 13.28 -2.38 -24.28
N LYS A 28 14.10 -3.43 -24.40
CA LYS A 28 14.28 -4.18 -25.64
C LYS A 28 13.14 -5.17 -25.86
N ASP A 29 12.78 -5.89 -24.80
CA ASP A 29 11.95 -7.09 -24.91
C ASP A 29 10.50 -6.86 -24.45
N TYR A 30 10.21 -5.77 -23.73
CA TYR A 30 8.88 -5.49 -23.18
C TYR A 30 8.35 -4.11 -23.60
N PRO A 31 7.07 -4.03 -24.01
CA PRO A 31 6.44 -2.75 -24.29
C PRO A 31 6.23 -1.95 -23.02
N PHE A 32 6.34 -0.63 -23.12
CA PHE A 32 6.16 0.28 -22.00
C PHE A 32 5.39 1.53 -22.39
N VAL A 33 4.95 2.25 -21.36
CA VAL A 33 4.38 3.61 -21.43
C VAL A 33 5.13 4.51 -20.46
N SER A 34 5.23 5.78 -20.86
CA SER A 34 5.83 6.87 -20.08
C SER A 34 4.83 8.03 -19.93
N SER A 35 5.27 9.12 -19.31
CA SER A 35 4.46 10.35 -19.25
C SER A 35 4.12 10.93 -20.63
N GLY A 36 4.90 10.61 -21.68
CA GLY A 36 4.59 11.00 -23.06
C GLY A 36 3.37 10.26 -23.65
N ASP A 37 3.13 9.02 -23.22
CA ASP A 37 2.00 8.20 -23.68
C ASP A 37 0.78 8.34 -22.78
N PHE A 38 1.01 8.54 -21.48
CA PHE A 38 -0.01 8.66 -20.46
C PHE A 38 0.33 9.84 -19.53
N PRO A 39 -0.21 11.04 -19.79
CA PRO A 39 0.18 12.26 -19.07
C PRO A 39 0.01 12.21 -17.55
N ALA A 40 -0.88 11.34 -17.04
CA ALA A 40 -1.05 11.17 -15.61
C ALA A 40 0.10 10.41 -14.93
N ILE A 41 0.99 9.73 -15.67
CA ILE A 41 2.22 9.12 -15.12
C ILE A 41 3.21 10.24 -14.80
N PRO A 42 3.74 10.31 -13.57
CA PRO A 42 4.78 11.27 -13.22
C PRO A 42 6.03 11.16 -14.10
N ASN A 43 6.63 12.30 -14.42
CA ASN A 43 7.88 12.34 -15.18
C ASN A 43 8.97 11.50 -14.50
N GLY A 44 9.75 10.78 -15.30
CA GLY A 44 10.79 9.90 -14.79
C GLY A 44 10.29 8.55 -14.29
N LEU A 45 9.01 8.21 -14.50
CA LEU A 45 8.46 6.86 -14.28
C LEU A 45 8.04 6.21 -15.60
N VAL A 46 8.15 4.88 -15.65
CA VAL A 46 7.66 4.05 -16.75
C VAL A 46 6.98 2.79 -16.25
N ILE A 47 5.98 2.36 -17.00
CA ILE A 47 5.25 1.11 -16.74
C ILE A 47 5.50 0.16 -17.92
N PHE A 48 6.10 -0.98 -17.63
CA PHE A 48 6.28 -2.10 -18.56
C PHE A 48 5.09 -3.05 -18.49
N PHE A 49 4.76 -3.69 -19.61
CA PHE A 49 3.71 -4.70 -19.75
C PHE A 49 4.30 -5.99 -20.31
N GLN A 50 3.65 -7.13 -20.07
CA GLN A 50 4.11 -8.42 -20.61
C GLN A 50 4.11 -8.44 -22.14
N ASP A 51 3.12 -7.80 -22.75
CA ASP A 51 2.92 -7.79 -24.20
C ASP A 51 2.17 -6.53 -24.66
N GLU A 52 2.14 -6.32 -25.98
CA GLU A 52 1.54 -5.13 -26.57
C GLU A 52 0.01 -5.14 -26.41
N GLN A 53 -0.62 -6.33 -26.33
CA GLN A 53 -2.06 -6.44 -26.11
C GLN A 53 -2.46 -5.90 -24.73
N GLN A 54 -1.70 -6.23 -23.68
CA GLN A 54 -1.91 -5.71 -22.32
C GLN A 54 -1.71 -4.20 -22.26
N LYS A 55 -0.66 -3.68 -22.92
CA LYS A 55 -0.43 -2.24 -23.04
C LYS A 55 -1.61 -1.53 -23.71
N GLN A 56 -2.07 -2.04 -24.85
CA GLN A 56 -3.18 -1.43 -25.58
C GLN A 56 -4.51 -1.55 -24.83
N ALA A 57 -4.76 -2.67 -24.15
CA ALA A 57 -5.92 -2.85 -23.29
C ALA A 57 -5.93 -1.81 -22.15
N TYR A 58 -4.77 -1.53 -21.55
CA TYR A 58 -4.61 -0.48 -20.55
C TYR A 58 -4.95 0.91 -21.11
N LEU A 59 -4.30 1.31 -22.21
CA LEU A 59 -4.50 2.62 -22.83
C LEU A 59 -5.94 2.83 -23.31
N SER A 60 -6.61 1.76 -23.75
CA SER A 60 -8.01 1.82 -24.18
C SER A 60 -8.99 1.89 -23.01
N LYS A 61 -8.69 1.21 -21.90
CA LYS A 61 -9.55 1.17 -20.71
C LYS A 61 -9.57 2.50 -19.96
N TYR A 62 -8.43 3.19 -19.92
CA TYR A 62 -8.27 4.39 -19.13
C TYR A 62 -8.06 5.60 -20.04
N GLN A 63 -9.06 6.48 -20.09
CA GLN A 63 -8.96 7.76 -20.79
C GLN A 63 -7.97 8.66 -20.04
N ALA A 64 -6.69 8.57 -20.39
CA ALA A 64 -5.57 9.21 -19.68
C ALA A 64 -5.79 10.70 -19.41
N GLN A 65 -6.45 11.40 -20.35
CA GLN A 65 -6.78 12.81 -20.28
C GLN A 65 -7.79 13.18 -19.18
N LEU A 66 -8.54 12.20 -18.67
CA LEU A 66 -9.52 12.40 -17.59
C LEU A 66 -8.93 12.12 -16.22
N ILE A 67 -7.74 11.52 -16.16
CA ILE A 67 -7.12 11.08 -14.91
C ILE A 67 -6.18 12.16 -14.41
N THR A 68 -6.46 12.68 -13.22
CA THR A 68 -5.57 13.63 -12.55
C THR A 68 -4.42 12.87 -11.86
N THR A 69 -3.18 13.27 -12.14
CA THR A 69 -1.98 12.74 -11.47
C THR A 69 -2.14 12.80 -9.95
N TYR A 70 -1.88 11.68 -9.26
CA TYR A 70 -2.04 11.54 -7.80
C TYR A 70 -3.48 11.76 -7.27
N GLY A 71 -4.48 11.71 -8.15
CA GLY A 71 -5.89 11.59 -7.75
C GLY A 71 -6.26 10.16 -7.37
N SER A 72 -7.40 10.00 -6.69
CA SER A 72 -7.91 8.68 -6.27
C SER A 72 -8.15 7.74 -7.46
N GLU A 73 -8.66 8.28 -8.57
CA GLU A 73 -8.80 7.52 -9.81
C GLU A 73 -7.45 7.07 -10.38
N TYR A 74 -6.44 7.93 -10.35
CA TYR A 74 -5.08 7.58 -10.77
C TYR A 74 -4.55 6.40 -9.95
N HIS A 75 -4.65 6.46 -8.62
CA HIS A 75 -4.20 5.39 -7.74
C HIS A 75 -4.97 4.09 -7.98
N ARG A 76 -6.28 4.17 -8.22
CA ARG A 76 -7.10 3.00 -8.54
C ARG A 76 -6.70 2.35 -9.86
N CYS A 77 -6.50 3.15 -10.89
CA CYS A 77 -6.08 2.67 -12.21
C CYS A 77 -4.68 2.05 -12.16
N LEU A 78 -3.73 2.75 -11.56
CA LEU A 78 -2.35 2.30 -11.42
C LEU A 78 -2.26 1.03 -10.59
N GLY A 79 -2.93 1.00 -9.43
CA GLY A 79 -2.89 -0.16 -8.54
C GLY A 79 -3.47 -1.41 -9.21
N ALA A 80 -4.61 -1.29 -9.89
CA ALA A 80 -5.23 -2.40 -10.60
C ALA A 80 -4.33 -2.91 -11.74
N MET A 81 -3.69 -1.99 -12.47
CA MET A 81 -2.73 -2.34 -13.53
C MET A 81 -1.50 -3.06 -12.99
N LEU A 82 -1.01 -2.69 -11.81
CA LEU A 82 0.14 -3.35 -11.17
C LEU A 82 -0.23 -4.69 -10.51
N GLY A 83 -1.52 -5.06 -10.52
CA GLY A 83 -2.02 -6.28 -9.90
C GLY A 83 -2.25 -6.15 -8.38
N PHE A 84 -2.51 -4.96 -7.85
CA PHE A 84 -2.87 -4.87 -6.43
C PHE A 84 -4.32 -5.33 -6.19
N PRO A 85 -4.60 -5.97 -5.04
CA PRO A 85 -5.97 -6.28 -4.65
C PRO A 85 -6.82 -5.00 -4.55
N PRO A 86 -8.11 -5.02 -4.96
CA PRO A 86 -8.99 -3.86 -4.85
C PRO A 86 -9.07 -3.25 -3.45
N LEU A 87 -9.16 -4.09 -2.41
CA LEU A 87 -9.21 -3.63 -1.01
C LEU A 87 -7.92 -2.92 -0.58
N ALA A 88 -6.75 -3.41 -1.02
CA ALA A 88 -5.47 -2.76 -0.73
C ALA A 88 -5.36 -1.39 -1.44
N ILE A 89 -5.88 -1.30 -2.66
CA ILE A 89 -5.96 -0.04 -3.42
C ILE A 89 -6.85 0.97 -2.70
N ASP A 90 -8.05 0.57 -2.31
CA ASP A 90 -8.99 1.47 -1.64
C ASP A 90 -8.45 1.90 -0.26
N TYR A 91 -7.80 1.00 0.47
CA TYR A 91 -7.11 1.34 1.72
C TYR A 91 -5.98 2.35 1.53
N PHE A 92 -5.17 2.21 0.47
CA PHE A 92 -4.13 3.19 0.13
C PHE A 92 -4.74 4.56 -0.21
N ILE A 93 -5.81 4.59 -1.01
CA ILE A 93 -6.52 5.81 -1.38
C ILE A 93 -7.06 6.51 -0.13
N GLN A 94 -7.68 5.76 0.79
CA GLN A 94 -8.20 6.31 2.04
C GLN A 94 -7.08 6.97 2.87
N GLN A 95 -5.92 6.32 2.98
CA GLN A 95 -4.77 6.89 3.69
C GLN A 95 -4.25 8.18 3.04
N ASP A 96 -4.14 8.20 1.70
CA ASP A 96 -3.69 9.38 0.96
C ASP A 96 -4.67 10.56 1.09
N GLU A 97 -5.97 10.30 0.92
CA GLU A 97 -7.02 11.32 1.05
C GLU A 97 -7.08 11.89 2.47
N LEU A 98 -7.00 11.03 3.50
CA LEU A 98 -6.98 11.49 4.89
C LEU A 98 -5.74 12.34 5.17
N SER A 99 -4.58 11.92 4.67
CA SER A 99 -3.34 12.69 4.80
C SER A 99 -3.46 14.06 4.15
N LYS A 100 -4.10 14.16 2.97
CA LYS A 100 -4.39 15.44 2.30
C LYS A 100 -5.35 16.30 3.13
N LYS A 101 -6.42 15.72 3.70
CA LYS A 101 -7.38 16.43 4.57
C LYS A 101 -6.71 17.00 5.81
N ILE A 102 -5.90 16.20 6.51
CA ILE A 102 -5.13 16.64 7.69
C ILE A 102 -4.16 17.77 7.35
N ASN A 103 -3.50 17.70 6.18
CA ASN A 103 -2.59 18.75 5.75
C ASN A 103 -3.29 20.05 5.37
N ALA A 104 -4.53 19.98 4.88
CA ALA A 104 -5.35 21.13 4.51
C ALA A 104 -6.04 21.77 5.72
N ALA A 105 -6.54 20.97 6.65
CA ALA A 105 -7.13 21.43 7.91
C ALA A 105 -6.02 21.70 8.94
N LYS A 106 -5.56 22.94 9.04
CA LYS A 106 -4.58 23.36 10.05
C LYS A 106 -5.23 24.39 10.99
N PRO A 107 -5.55 24.04 12.26
CA PRO A 107 -5.37 22.73 12.90
C PRO A 107 -6.34 21.65 12.37
N ALA A 108 -5.95 20.38 12.50
CA ALA A 108 -6.79 19.24 12.14
C ALA A 108 -7.80 19.00 13.27
N SER A 109 -9.04 18.68 12.92
CA SER A 109 -10.06 18.32 13.90
C SER A 109 -9.77 16.97 14.55
N ASP A 110 -10.18 16.79 15.81
CA ASP A 110 -10.06 15.53 16.56
C ASP A 110 -10.57 14.32 15.77
N GLN A 111 -11.68 14.47 15.03
CA GLN A 111 -12.23 13.41 14.18
C GLN A 111 -11.23 12.89 13.12
N LEU A 112 -10.45 13.78 12.50
CA LEU A 112 -9.45 13.38 11.49
C LEU A 112 -8.25 12.69 12.15
N VAL A 113 -7.92 13.09 13.37
CA VAL A 113 -6.88 12.46 14.18
C VAL A 113 -7.29 11.04 14.55
N ASP A 114 -8.52 10.85 15.04
CA ASP A 114 -9.06 9.53 15.39
C ASP A 114 -9.11 8.60 14.16
N GLU A 115 -9.51 9.11 13.00
CA GLU A 115 -9.51 8.34 11.76
C GLU A 115 -8.09 7.91 11.36
N LEU A 116 -7.10 8.78 11.51
CA LEU A 116 -5.70 8.47 11.20
C LEU A 116 -5.16 7.39 12.14
N ILE A 117 -5.45 7.53 13.43
CA ILE A 117 -5.09 6.56 14.45
C ILE A 117 -5.71 5.20 14.09
N MET A 118 -7.01 5.14 13.80
CA MET A 118 -7.67 3.89 13.40
C MET A 118 -7.06 3.26 12.16
N LEU A 119 -6.74 4.05 11.12
CA LEU A 119 -6.04 3.54 9.94
C LEU A 119 -4.67 2.96 10.29
N LYS A 120 -3.87 3.64 11.11
CA LYS A 120 -2.55 3.16 11.52
C LYS A 120 -2.64 1.90 12.39
N LYS A 121 -3.66 1.79 13.25
CA LYS A 121 -3.92 0.57 14.05
C LYS A 121 -4.23 -0.65 13.19
N ASN A 122 -4.73 -0.44 11.98
CA ASN A 122 -5.07 -1.51 11.05
C ASN A 122 -4.00 -1.75 9.97
N HIS A 123 -2.90 -1.00 10.00
CA HIS A 123 -1.87 -1.06 8.97
C HIS A 123 -1.08 -2.36 9.02
N ALA A 124 -1.01 -3.06 7.89
CA ALA A 124 -0.08 -4.16 7.65
C ALA A 124 0.51 -4.07 6.25
N THR A 125 1.64 -4.74 6.03
CA THR A 125 2.21 -4.97 4.70
C THR A 125 2.06 -6.44 4.32
N LEU A 126 1.86 -6.68 3.03
CA LEU A 126 1.90 -8.03 2.45
C LEU A 126 2.89 -8.04 1.29
N ASP A 127 3.65 -9.11 1.16
CA ASP A 127 4.47 -9.45 0.00
C ASP A 127 4.11 -10.85 -0.51
N TYR A 128 3.83 -10.94 -1.81
CA TYR A 128 3.63 -12.22 -2.51
C TYR A 128 3.88 -12.02 -4.00
N CYS A 129 4.69 -12.90 -4.61
CA CYS A 129 5.05 -12.88 -6.02
C CYS A 129 5.67 -11.55 -6.51
N GLY A 130 6.44 -10.89 -5.64
CA GLY A 130 7.02 -9.58 -5.93
C GLY A 130 5.98 -8.44 -5.94
N ILE A 131 4.79 -8.69 -5.42
CA ILE A 131 3.72 -7.71 -5.23
C ILE A 131 3.69 -7.37 -3.75
N ARG A 132 4.25 -6.20 -3.43
CA ARG A 132 4.28 -5.66 -2.07
C ARG A 132 3.35 -4.46 -1.95
N PHE A 133 2.47 -4.48 -0.96
CA PHE A 133 1.50 -3.41 -0.71
C PHE A 133 1.13 -3.29 0.77
N VAL A 134 0.48 -2.18 1.11
CA VAL A 134 -0.13 -1.94 2.42
C VAL A 134 -1.62 -2.24 2.35
N PHE A 135 -2.20 -2.74 3.43
CA PHE A 135 -3.62 -3.07 3.50
C PHE A 135 -4.16 -2.99 4.93
N ASN A 136 -5.49 -3.09 5.06
CA ASN A 136 -6.18 -3.22 6.34
C ASN A 136 -6.07 -4.67 6.84
N ILE A 137 -5.35 -4.88 7.93
CA ILE A 137 -5.13 -6.21 8.49
C ILE A 137 -6.41 -6.95 8.90
N ALA A 138 -7.50 -6.22 9.17
CA ALA A 138 -8.80 -6.84 9.44
C ALA A 138 -9.36 -7.60 8.22
N GLU A 139 -8.88 -7.28 7.01
CA GLU A 139 -9.30 -7.85 5.72
C GLU A 139 -8.31 -8.90 5.21
N VAL A 140 -7.38 -9.39 6.06
CA VAL A 140 -6.35 -10.37 5.67
C VAL A 140 -6.93 -11.62 5.01
N GLY A 141 -8.14 -12.03 5.42
CA GLY A 141 -8.91 -13.12 4.82
C GLY A 141 -9.07 -12.93 3.31
N GLU A 142 -9.76 -11.86 2.96
CA GLU A 142 -10.16 -11.53 1.58
C GLU A 142 -8.95 -11.20 0.70
N ILE A 143 -7.94 -10.54 1.26
CA ILE A 143 -6.71 -10.19 0.54
C ILE A 143 -5.95 -11.46 0.12
N VAL A 144 -5.70 -12.38 1.05
CA VAL A 144 -4.92 -13.59 0.75
C VAL A 144 -5.66 -14.50 -0.23
N ASP A 145 -6.98 -14.68 -0.03
CA ASP A 145 -7.81 -15.45 -0.95
C ASP A 145 -7.82 -14.84 -2.36
N TRP A 146 -7.91 -13.50 -2.48
CA TRP A 146 -7.82 -12.82 -3.77
C TRP A 146 -6.47 -13.09 -4.45
N MET A 147 -5.36 -12.96 -3.72
CA MET A 147 -4.01 -13.17 -4.27
C MET A 147 -3.83 -14.61 -4.79
N TRP A 148 -4.26 -15.62 -4.04
CA TRP A 148 -4.15 -17.02 -4.45
C TRP A 148 -5.00 -17.34 -5.68
N ASN A 149 -6.17 -16.70 -5.80
CA ASN A 149 -7.04 -16.88 -6.96
C ASN A 149 -6.51 -16.12 -8.19
N GLN A 150 -5.92 -14.95 -7.99
CA GLN A 150 -5.43 -14.10 -9.08
C GLN A 150 -4.14 -14.65 -9.72
N TYR A 151 -3.20 -15.11 -8.90
CA TYR A 151 -1.86 -15.51 -9.38
C TYR A 151 -1.68 -17.02 -9.55
N GLY A 152 -2.64 -17.81 -9.08
CA GLY A 152 -2.62 -19.25 -9.26
C GLY A 152 -1.44 -19.94 -8.55
N ASP A 153 -1.06 -21.11 -9.07
CA ASP A 153 -0.16 -22.07 -8.43
C ASP A 153 1.33 -21.67 -8.52
N VAL A 154 1.69 -20.60 -7.83
CA VAL A 154 3.09 -20.15 -7.68
C VAL A 154 3.72 -20.88 -6.49
N LYS A 155 3.93 -22.20 -6.62
CA LYS A 155 4.44 -23.09 -5.54
C LYS A 155 5.74 -22.63 -4.89
N MET A 156 6.50 -21.79 -5.58
CA MET A 156 7.81 -21.34 -5.14
C MET A 156 7.75 -20.13 -4.19
N ASP A 157 6.59 -19.50 -4.01
CA ASP A 157 6.48 -18.30 -3.17
C ASP A 157 5.58 -18.50 -1.96
N VAL A 158 5.81 -17.67 -0.96
CA VAL A 158 5.14 -17.67 0.34
C VAL A 158 4.50 -16.31 0.52
N VAL A 159 3.28 -16.27 1.06
CA VAL A 159 2.68 -14.99 1.46
C VAL A 159 3.37 -14.54 2.74
N GLU A 160 4.02 -13.39 2.68
CA GLU A 160 4.65 -12.74 3.84
C GLU A 160 3.77 -11.59 4.30
N ILE A 161 3.32 -11.61 5.56
CA ILE A 161 2.55 -10.54 6.16
C ILE A 161 3.38 -9.94 7.28
N GLN A 162 3.65 -8.64 7.21
CA GLN A 162 4.26 -7.91 8.33
C GLN A 162 3.18 -7.11 9.03
N PHE A 163 3.00 -7.39 10.31
CA PHE A 163 2.06 -6.70 11.16
C PHE A 163 2.72 -6.45 12.52
N ILE A 164 2.78 -5.17 12.91
CA ILE A 164 3.56 -4.72 14.07
C ILE A 164 5.04 -5.12 13.84
N GLU A 165 5.66 -5.78 14.80
CA GLU A 165 7.06 -6.22 14.76
C GLU A 165 7.18 -7.71 14.40
N GLN A 166 6.10 -8.32 13.88
CA GLN A 166 6.07 -9.74 13.51
C GLN A 166 5.90 -9.92 12.00
N THR A 167 6.58 -10.95 11.48
CA THR A 167 6.42 -11.41 10.09
C THR A 167 5.85 -12.82 10.09
N PHE A 168 4.70 -12.97 9.45
CA PHE A 168 3.99 -14.23 9.29
C PHE A 168 4.21 -14.76 7.88
N HIS A 169 4.39 -16.07 7.76
CA HIS A 169 4.67 -16.76 6.51
C HIS A 169 3.59 -17.81 6.28
N ILE A 170 2.89 -17.72 5.14
CA ILE A 170 1.82 -18.66 4.76
C ILE A 170 2.21 -19.31 3.43
N PRO A 171 2.55 -20.60 3.41
CA PRO A 171 2.78 -21.33 2.17
C PRO A 171 1.55 -21.29 1.26
N PHE A 172 1.76 -21.33 -0.06
CA PHE A 172 0.67 -21.28 -1.03
C PHE A 172 -0.40 -22.34 -0.75
N ARG A 173 -1.66 -21.90 -0.59
CA ARG A 173 -2.84 -22.74 -0.30
C ARG A 173 -2.74 -23.59 0.97
N ASP A 174 -1.85 -23.25 1.90
CA ASP A 174 -1.86 -23.83 3.24
C ASP A 174 -2.98 -23.21 4.07
N THR A 175 -4.20 -23.72 3.85
CA THR A 175 -5.42 -23.21 4.48
C THR A 175 -5.41 -23.35 6.01
N GLU A 176 -4.77 -24.39 6.54
CA GLU A 176 -4.66 -24.59 7.99
C GLU A 176 -3.75 -23.52 8.60
N LYS A 177 -2.55 -23.34 8.03
CA LYS A 177 -1.61 -22.32 8.49
C LYS A 177 -2.19 -20.91 8.35
N PHE A 178 -2.94 -20.66 7.27
CA PHE A 178 -3.64 -19.41 7.05
C PHE A 178 -4.68 -19.12 8.14
N GLN A 179 -5.55 -20.08 8.45
CA GLN A 179 -6.57 -19.92 9.51
C GLN A 179 -5.94 -19.64 10.89
N GLN A 180 -4.83 -20.34 11.20
CA GLN A 180 -4.06 -20.08 12.41
C GLN A 180 -3.54 -18.64 12.45
N ILE A 181 -2.86 -18.19 11.38
CA ILE A 181 -2.30 -16.83 11.30
C ILE A 181 -3.40 -15.77 11.34
N GLN A 182 -4.49 -15.96 10.60
CA GLN A 182 -5.64 -15.06 10.61
C GLN A 182 -6.19 -14.89 12.03
N THR A 183 -6.39 -16.00 12.75
CA THR A 183 -6.86 -15.97 14.14
C THR A 183 -5.88 -15.21 15.04
N THR A 184 -4.58 -15.52 14.96
CA THR A 184 -3.53 -14.86 15.74
C THR A 184 -3.49 -13.35 15.48
N VAL A 185 -3.48 -12.94 14.22
CA VAL A 185 -3.38 -11.54 13.81
C VAL A 185 -4.61 -10.74 14.24
N LEU A 186 -5.81 -11.30 14.08
CA LEU A 186 -7.05 -10.64 14.52
C LEU A 186 -7.13 -10.52 16.05
N GLU A 187 -6.60 -11.49 16.79
CA GLU A 187 -6.50 -11.39 18.25
C GLU A 187 -5.48 -10.33 18.67
N MET A 188 -4.33 -10.26 18.00
CA MET A 188 -3.34 -9.18 18.21
C MET A 188 -3.95 -7.81 17.94
N LEU A 189 -4.78 -7.67 16.90
CA LEU A 189 -5.43 -6.41 16.56
C LEU A 189 -6.36 -5.90 17.67
N LYS A 190 -7.11 -6.80 18.33
CA LYS A 190 -8.02 -6.43 19.44
C LYS A 190 -7.26 -5.80 20.60
N HIS A 191 -6.10 -6.36 20.93
CA HIS A 191 -5.27 -5.92 22.06
C HIS A 191 -4.16 -4.92 21.66
N ARG A 192 -4.11 -4.50 20.39
CA ARG A 192 -3.06 -3.62 19.89
C ARG A 192 -3.15 -2.23 20.56
N SER A 193 -2.08 -1.87 21.25
CA SER A 193 -1.69 -0.49 21.57
C SER A 193 -0.64 0.00 20.58
N PHE A 194 -0.52 1.32 20.41
CA PHE A 194 0.60 1.88 19.65
C PHE A 194 1.88 1.81 20.45
N ASP A 195 2.98 1.46 19.78
CA ASP A 195 4.30 1.62 20.36
C ASP A 195 4.76 3.09 20.32
N HIS A 196 5.88 3.37 20.99
CA HIS A 196 6.44 4.71 21.07
C HIS A 196 6.81 5.31 19.69
N TRP A 197 7.32 4.48 18.78
CA TRP A 197 7.73 4.92 17.45
C TRP A 197 6.50 5.27 16.60
N GLU A 198 5.45 4.46 16.64
CA GLU A 198 4.19 4.72 15.96
C GLU A 198 3.54 6.00 16.47
N MET A 199 3.56 6.21 17.79
CA MET A 199 3.10 7.45 18.40
C MET A 199 3.91 8.67 17.92
N ARG A 200 5.24 8.53 17.73
CA ARG A 200 6.06 9.60 17.11
C ARG A 200 5.69 9.85 15.65
N VAL A 201 5.46 8.81 14.86
CA VAL A 201 5.05 8.97 13.46
C VAL A 201 3.71 9.69 13.36
N ILE A 202 2.73 9.30 14.19
CA ILE A 202 1.44 9.96 14.31
C ILE A 202 1.64 11.42 14.73
N TYR A 203 2.46 11.66 15.76
CA TYR A 203 2.79 13.00 16.24
C TYR A 203 3.38 13.89 15.13
N HIS A 204 4.34 13.37 14.35
CA HIS A 204 4.96 14.12 13.26
C HIS A 204 4.00 14.40 12.11
N ALA A 205 3.15 13.43 11.75
CA ALA A 205 2.09 13.62 10.77
C ALA A 205 1.11 14.74 11.20
N LEU A 206 0.89 14.88 12.51
CA LEU A 206 0.01 15.87 13.10
C LEU A 206 0.72 17.18 13.50
N ASN A 207 2.04 17.26 13.43
CA ASN A 207 2.81 18.42 13.94
C ASN A 207 2.49 19.74 13.20
N GLY A 208 1.97 19.66 11.97
CA GLY A 208 1.42 20.81 11.25
C GLY A 208 0.07 21.30 11.79
N ALA A 209 -0.70 20.41 12.42
CA ALA A 209 -2.01 20.64 13.01
C ALA A 209 -1.93 20.98 14.51
N LEU A 210 -0.96 20.43 15.25
CA LEU A 210 -0.82 20.56 16.70
C LEU A 210 -0.19 21.89 17.19
N LYS A 211 -0.14 22.92 16.34
CA LYS A 211 0.28 24.27 16.76
C LYS A 211 -0.81 25.03 17.53
N ASP A 212 -1.99 24.45 17.69
CA ASP A 212 -3.05 25.01 18.49
C ASP A 212 -2.81 24.78 19.99
N ARG A 213 -3.01 25.83 20.78
CA ARG A 213 -2.79 25.86 22.23
C ARG A 213 -3.85 25.05 22.98
N GLU A 214 -4.99 24.74 22.35
CA GLU A 214 -6.06 23.91 22.94
C GLU A 214 -5.77 22.41 22.89
N LEU A 215 -4.96 21.95 21.92
CA LEU A 215 -4.51 20.54 21.83
C LEU A 215 -3.37 20.22 22.83
N HIS A 216 -3.08 21.14 23.75
CA HIS A 216 -1.98 21.04 24.72
C HIS A 216 -2.10 19.82 25.63
N GLU A 217 -3.31 19.42 26.01
CA GLU A 217 -3.53 18.27 26.89
C GLU A 217 -3.24 16.94 26.17
N MET A 218 -3.60 16.81 24.89
CA MET A 218 -3.21 15.67 24.05
C MET A 218 -1.70 15.68 23.78
N HIS A 219 -1.12 16.86 23.58
CA HIS A 219 0.33 17.07 23.48
C HIS A 219 1.06 16.65 24.75
N GLU A 220 0.53 16.98 25.93
CA GLU A 220 1.10 16.63 27.22
C GLU A 220 0.89 15.15 27.53
N ASN A 221 -0.22 14.53 27.15
CA ASN A 221 -0.44 13.08 27.26
C ASN A 221 0.52 12.29 26.36
N ILE A 222 0.67 12.71 25.10
CA ILE A 222 1.68 12.13 24.20
C ILE A 222 3.07 12.37 24.79
N ARG A 223 3.42 13.60 25.17
CA ARG A 223 4.73 13.90 25.78
C ARG A 223 4.97 13.22 27.12
N ALA A 224 3.95 12.92 27.92
CA ALA A 224 4.06 12.20 29.18
C ALA A 224 4.41 10.73 28.89
N VAL A 225 3.70 10.09 27.95
CA VAL A 225 4.04 8.76 27.44
C VAL A 225 5.45 8.75 26.82
N LEU A 226 5.87 9.83 26.15
CA LEU A 226 7.23 9.94 25.60
C LEU A 226 8.29 10.23 26.69
N ARG A 227 7.96 10.87 27.82
CA ARG A 227 8.88 11.26 28.92
C ARG A 227 9.12 10.14 29.94
N ASP A 228 8.13 9.29 30.21
CA ASP A 228 8.31 8.18 31.16
C ASP A 228 9.27 7.08 30.66
N HIS A 229 9.77 7.22 29.43
CA HIS A 229 10.63 6.24 28.76
C HIS A 229 11.98 6.81 28.29
N TYR A 230 12.30 8.09 28.57
CA TYR A 230 13.58 8.76 28.25
C TYR A 230 13.99 9.77 29.34
#